data_AF-A0A520HLJ4-F1
#
_entry.id   AF-A0A520HLJ4-F1
#
_cell.length_a   1.000
_cell.length_b   1.000
_cell.length_c   1.000
_cell.angle_alpha   90.00
_cell.angle_beta   90.00
_cell.angle_gamma   90.00
#
_symmetry.space_group_name_H-M   'P 1'
#
loop_
_entity.id
_entity.type
_entity.pdbx_description
1 polymer ?
#
loop_
_entity_poly.entity_id
_entity_poly.type
_entity_poly.pdbx_seq_one_letter_code
_entity_poly.pdbx_strand_id
1 'polypeptide(L)'
;PDYPISILDDPEAKKYIHGSAFHLYGGKIDALTEVHNAHPDKHIYFTEQWVGAPGNLKRDFVDHISKLIIGASRNWSRTVLEWNLAADSKNNPHTDRGGCDRCLGAVTIDGNEVKRNPAYYIIAHAAKFVRPGSVRIESNLVSGLPNVAFKTPEGKKVLVVLNTSTTPQVFTVQSDKSTLSTNLRAGAAATIVWK
;
A
#
# COMPACT_ATOMS: atom_id res chain seq x y z
N PRO A 1 -10.76 -15.57 -2.52
CA PRO A 1 -9.36 -16.07 -2.50
C PRO A 1 -9.20 -17.50 -3.05
N ASP A 2 -10.29 -18.15 -3.45
CA ASP A 2 -10.30 -19.58 -3.80
C ASP A 2 -9.46 -19.92 -5.04
N TYR A 3 -9.39 -19.02 -6.03
CA TYR A 3 -8.63 -19.25 -7.26
C TYR A 3 -7.14 -19.57 -7.00
N PRO A 4 -6.35 -18.72 -6.32
CA PRO A 4 -4.95 -19.06 -6.05
C PRO A 4 -4.80 -20.27 -5.12
N ILE A 5 -5.72 -20.49 -4.18
CA ILE A 5 -5.66 -21.64 -3.25
C ILE A 5 -5.83 -22.95 -4.03
N SER A 6 -6.84 -23.06 -4.89
CA SER A 6 -7.10 -24.30 -5.62
C SER A 6 -5.95 -24.71 -6.56
N ILE A 7 -5.23 -23.74 -7.12
CA ILE A 7 -4.04 -24.00 -7.94
C ILE A 7 -2.83 -24.37 -7.06
N LEU A 8 -2.70 -23.77 -5.88
CA LEU A 8 -1.62 -24.06 -4.93
C LEU A 8 -1.83 -25.38 -4.17
N ASP A 9 -3.05 -25.90 -4.11
CA ASP A 9 -3.39 -27.23 -3.60
C ASP A 9 -2.87 -28.36 -4.51
N ASP A 10 -2.63 -28.08 -5.80
CA ASP A 10 -1.99 -29.03 -6.73
C ASP A 10 -0.47 -29.02 -6.51
N PRO A 11 0.13 -30.12 -5.97
CA PRO A 11 1.55 -30.17 -5.70
C PRO A 11 2.42 -30.12 -6.95
N GLU A 12 1.93 -30.49 -8.14
CA GLU A 12 2.67 -30.39 -9.40
C GLU A 12 2.75 -28.93 -9.87
N ALA A 13 1.62 -28.21 -9.84
CA ALA A 13 1.59 -26.78 -10.17
C ALA A 13 2.39 -25.95 -9.15
N LYS A 14 2.23 -26.25 -7.85
CA LYS A 14 2.84 -25.52 -6.73
C LYS A 14 4.36 -25.37 -6.85
N LYS A 15 5.05 -26.32 -7.49
CA LYS A 15 6.52 -26.31 -7.69
C LYS A 15 7.00 -25.10 -8.50
N TYR A 16 6.16 -24.64 -9.42
CA TYR A 16 6.49 -23.57 -10.36
C TYR A 16 5.99 -22.19 -9.90
N ILE A 17 5.20 -22.14 -8.83
CA ILE A 17 4.54 -20.91 -8.37
C ILE A 17 5.32 -20.31 -7.20
N HIS A 18 5.81 -19.08 -7.37
CA HIS A 18 6.49 -18.34 -6.31
C HIS A 18 5.51 -17.69 -5.33
N GLY A 19 4.32 -17.32 -5.81
CA GLY A 19 3.29 -16.68 -5.02
C GLY A 19 2.09 -16.23 -5.86
N SER A 20 1.17 -15.53 -5.21
CA SER A 20 -0.10 -15.09 -5.81
C SER A 20 -0.17 -13.56 -5.86
N ALA A 21 -0.60 -13.04 -7.01
CA ALA A 21 -0.77 -11.61 -7.26
C ALA A 21 -2.23 -11.19 -7.10
N PHE A 22 -2.47 -10.02 -6.51
CA PHE A 22 -3.80 -9.50 -6.21
C PHE A 22 -3.94 -8.03 -6.58
N HIS A 23 -5.12 -7.69 -7.07
CA HIS A 23 -5.58 -6.32 -7.25
C HIS A 23 -6.71 -6.03 -6.24
N LEU A 24 -7.11 -4.77 -6.06
CA LEU A 24 -8.24 -4.39 -5.18
C LEU A 24 -9.33 -3.59 -5.90
N TYR A 25 -9.79 -4.07 -7.05
CA TYR A 25 -10.97 -3.52 -7.73
C TYR A 25 -12.30 -3.97 -7.11
N GLY A 26 -12.27 -5.03 -6.31
CA GLY A 26 -13.39 -5.58 -5.57
C GLY A 26 -12.91 -6.51 -4.45
N GLY A 27 -13.82 -6.89 -3.56
CA GLY A 27 -13.50 -7.72 -2.40
C GLY A 27 -12.87 -6.95 -1.24
N LYS A 28 -12.14 -7.68 -0.38
CA LYS A 28 -11.51 -7.16 0.84
C LYS A 28 -10.03 -7.52 0.85
N ILE A 29 -9.20 -6.61 1.37
CA ILE A 29 -7.75 -6.82 1.45
C ILE A 29 -7.37 -8.03 2.33
N ASP A 30 -8.23 -8.40 3.28
CA ASP A 30 -8.01 -9.53 4.21
C ASP A 30 -7.98 -10.89 3.50
N ALA A 31 -8.52 -10.98 2.27
CA ALA A 31 -8.44 -12.18 1.45
C ALA A 31 -6.99 -12.63 1.18
N LEU A 32 -6.02 -11.71 1.25
CA LEU A 32 -4.60 -12.05 1.17
C LEU A 32 -4.18 -12.92 2.37
N THR A 33 -4.63 -12.60 3.59
CA THR A 33 -4.32 -13.42 4.78
C THR A 33 -4.93 -14.81 4.67
N GLU A 34 -6.11 -14.97 4.07
CA GLU A 34 -6.70 -16.29 3.83
C GLU A 34 -5.79 -17.17 2.95
N VAL A 35 -5.22 -16.60 1.89
CA VAL A 35 -4.26 -17.33 1.03
C VAL A 35 -2.95 -17.62 1.77
N HIS A 36 -2.45 -16.68 2.57
CA HIS A 36 -1.25 -16.92 3.38
C HIS A 36 -1.47 -18.05 4.38
N ASN A 37 -2.62 -18.10 5.05
CA ASN A 37 -2.92 -19.13 6.03
C ASN A 37 -3.05 -20.52 5.38
N ALA A 38 -3.60 -20.60 4.16
CA ALA A 38 -3.70 -21.85 3.40
C ALA A 38 -2.33 -22.32 2.86
N HIS A 39 -1.49 -21.38 2.40
CA HIS A 39 -0.18 -21.67 1.82
C HIS A 39 0.91 -20.72 2.35
N PRO A 40 1.34 -20.89 3.61
CA PRO A 40 2.30 -19.98 4.24
C PRO A 40 3.70 -20.08 3.63
N ASP A 41 3.97 -21.14 2.86
CA ASP A 41 5.19 -21.36 2.10
C ASP A 41 5.26 -20.53 0.81
N LYS A 42 4.18 -19.83 0.43
CA LYS A 42 4.09 -19.03 -0.78
C LYS A 42 3.95 -17.55 -0.48
N HIS A 43 4.40 -16.75 -1.44
CA HIS A 43 4.40 -15.30 -1.31
C HIS A 43 3.10 -14.67 -1.79
N ILE A 44 2.86 -13.45 -1.32
CA ILE A 44 1.72 -12.63 -1.72
C ILE A 44 2.24 -11.31 -2.28
N TYR A 45 1.64 -10.87 -3.38
CA TYR A 45 2.00 -9.65 -4.07
C TYR A 45 0.74 -8.82 -4.36
N PHE A 46 0.72 -7.57 -3.90
CA PHE A 46 -0.29 -6.61 -4.30
C PHE A 46 0.23 -5.85 -5.52
N THR A 47 -0.34 -6.15 -6.68
CA THR A 47 0.24 -5.75 -7.97
C THR A 47 -0.52 -4.63 -8.66
N GLU A 48 -1.71 -4.24 -8.19
CA GLU A 48 -2.46 -3.17 -8.84
C GLU A 48 -3.58 -2.56 -8.00
N GLN A 49 -3.60 -1.24 -7.97
CA GLN A 49 -4.77 -0.40 -7.73
C GLN A 49 -4.62 0.90 -8.53
N TRP A 50 -5.72 1.44 -9.01
CA TRP A 50 -5.76 2.71 -9.73
C TRP A 50 -6.33 3.85 -8.88
N VAL A 51 -5.96 5.08 -9.21
CA VAL A 51 -6.67 6.29 -8.78
C VAL A 51 -7.48 6.82 -9.96
N GLY A 52 -8.73 7.20 -9.73
CA GLY A 52 -9.60 7.74 -10.77
C GLY A 52 -9.50 9.25 -10.95
N ALA A 53 -9.58 9.70 -12.20
CA ALA A 53 -9.71 11.09 -12.56
C ALA A 53 -11.18 11.58 -12.41
N PRO A 54 -11.42 12.82 -11.93
CA PRO A 54 -10.45 13.69 -11.28
C PRO A 54 -10.05 13.15 -9.90
N GLY A 55 -8.75 13.21 -9.60
CA GLY A 55 -8.22 12.71 -8.32
C GLY A 55 -8.69 13.55 -7.13
N ASN A 56 -8.94 12.88 -6.00
CA ASN A 56 -9.32 13.51 -4.74
C ASN A 56 -8.29 13.12 -3.66
N LEU A 57 -7.29 13.98 -3.47
CA LEU A 57 -6.19 13.69 -2.53
C LEU A 57 -6.70 13.35 -1.13
N LYS A 58 -7.69 14.07 -0.60
CA LYS A 58 -8.19 13.81 0.77
C LYS A 58 -8.79 12.42 0.91
N ARG A 59 -9.56 11.97 -0.10
CA ARG A 59 -10.22 10.66 -0.09
C ARG A 59 -9.24 9.55 -0.45
N ASP A 60 -8.58 9.67 -1.61
CA ASP A 60 -7.77 8.61 -2.21
C ASP A 60 -6.55 8.31 -1.34
N PHE A 61 -5.93 9.35 -0.76
CA PHE A 61 -4.79 9.18 0.14
C PHE A 61 -5.14 8.35 1.37
N VAL A 62 -6.25 8.68 2.06
CA VAL A 62 -6.70 7.94 3.25
C VAL A 62 -7.03 6.50 2.89
N ASP A 63 -7.78 6.31 1.80
CA ASP A 63 -8.22 4.97 1.38
C ASP A 63 -7.04 4.06 1.01
N HIS A 64 -6.13 4.55 0.18
CA HIS A 64 -5.02 3.75 -0.34
C HIS A 64 -3.89 3.57 0.67
N ILE A 65 -3.58 4.56 1.51
CA ILE A 65 -2.63 4.33 2.62
C ILE A 65 -3.18 3.26 3.56
N SER A 66 -4.47 3.34 3.91
CA SER A 66 -5.12 2.38 4.82
C SER A 66 -5.16 0.96 4.24
N LYS A 67 -5.67 0.80 3.01
CA LYS A 67 -5.86 -0.52 2.39
C LYS A 67 -4.61 -1.09 1.75
N LEU A 68 -3.78 -0.27 1.12
CA LEU A 68 -2.66 -0.74 0.31
C LEU A 68 -1.37 -0.72 1.12
N ILE A 69 -0.86 0.46 1.47
CA ILE A 69 0.44 0.56 2.16
C ILE A 69 0.39 -0.17 3.52
N ILE A 70 -0.63 0.10 4.33
CA ILE A 70 -0.81 -0.57 5.62
C ILE A 70 -1.48 -1.93 5.42
N GLY A 71 -2.67 -1.94 4.82
CA GLY A 71 -3.51 -3.14 4.74
C GLY A 71 -2.85 -4.30 3.99
N ALA A 72 -2.33 -4.10 2.78
CA ALA A 72 -1.70 -5.17 2.02
C ALA A 72 -0.43 -5.68 2.70
N SER A 73 0.41 -4.77 3.22
CA SER A 73 1.64 -5.15 3.92
C SER A 73 1.36 -5.94 5.20
N ARG A 74 0.32 -5.57 5.96
CA ARG A 74 -0.12 -6.33 7.16
C ARG A 74 -0.76 -7.67 6.79
N ASN A 75 -1.39 -7.75 5.62
CA ASN A 75 -1.91 -8.99 5.04
C ASN A 75 -0.87 -9.69 4.14
N TRP A 76 0.38 -9.76 4.62
CA TRP A 76 1.47 -10.58 4.03
C TRP A 76 1.98 -10.19 2.64
N SER A 77 1.46 -9.13 2.04
CA SER A 77 1.98 -8.67 0.76
C SER A 77 3.42 -8.20 0.88
N ARG A 78 4.27 -8.68 -0.01
CA ARG A 78 5.69 -8.28 -0.11
C ARG A 78 5.90 -7.04 -0.99
N THR A 79 4.85 -6.58 -1.66
CA THR A 79 4.90 -5.50 -2.64
C THR A 79 3.57 -4.77 -2.69
N VAL A 80 3.58 -3.47 -2.95
CA VAL A 80 2.37 -2.69 -3.23
C VAL A 80 2.67 -1.84 -4.45
N LEU A 81 1.93 -2.09 -5.53
CA LEU A 81 2.00 -1.31 -6.76
C LEU A 81 0.68 -0.57 -6.97
N GLU A 82 0.79 0.69 -7.37
CA GLU A 82 -0.29 1.41 -8.04
C GLU A 82 -0.08 1.36 -9.55
N TRP A 83 -1.14 1.66 -10.31
CA TRP A 83 -1.21 1.37 -11.74
C TRP A 83 -0.31 2.24 -12.62
N ASN A 84 -0.83 3.32 -13.20
CA ASN A 84 -0.08 4.15 -14.14
C ASN A 84 0.87 5.10 -13.42
N LEU A 85 2.16 5.08 -13.75
CA LEU A 85 3.11 6.07 -13.25
C LEU A 85 2.80 7.46 -13.82
N ALA A 86 2.55 7.57 -15.12
CA ALA A 86 2.32 8.84 -15.80
C ALA A 86 1.21 8.74 -16.85
N ALA A 87 0.46 9.83 -17.04
CA ALA A 87 -0.47 10.03 -18.14
C ALA A 87 -0.54 11.53 -18.49
N ASP A 88 -1.09 11.89 -19.66
CA ASP A 88 -1.37 13.31 -19.98
C ASP A 88 -2.59 13.84 -19.21
N SER A 89 -2.91 15.14 -19.32
CA SER A 89 -4.10 15.75 -18.69
C SER A 89 -5.43 15.12 -19.10
N LYS A 90 -5.44 14.38 -20.21
CA LYS A 90 -6.61 13.70 -20.77
C LYS A 90 -6.62 12.19 -20.47
N ASN A 91 -5.70 11.71 -19.64
CA ASN A 91 -5.50 10.29 -19.32
C ASN A 91 -5.20 9.41 -20.55
N ASN A 92 -4.49 9.94 -21.54
CA ASN A 92 -4.00 9.20 -22.69
C ASN A 92 -2.55 8.71 -22.52
N PRO A 93 -2.14 7.71 -23.33
CA PRO A 93 -2.98 6.89 -24.20
C PRO A 93 -3.75 5.82 -23.41
N HIS A 94 -4.94 5.49 -23.87
CA HIS A 94 -5.67 4.30 -23.47
C HIS A 94 -6.24 3.61 -24.72
N THR A 95 -6.53 2.32 -24.62
CA THR A 95 -7.16 1.58 -25.72
C THR A 95 -8.60 2.06 -25.93
N ASP A 96 -8.94 2.38 -27.17
CA ASP A 96 -10.24 2.90 -27.60
C ASP A 96 -11.43 1.95 -27.34
N ARG A 97 -11.16 0.65 -27.19
CA ARG A 97 -12.14 -0.40 -26.90
C ARG A 97 -11.92 -0.98 -25.51
N GLY A 98 -12.54 -0.36 -24.51
CA GLY A 98 -12.59 -0.87 -23.14
C GLY A 98 -11.37 -0.51 -22.26
N GLY A 99 -10.46 0.32 -22.77
CA GLY A 99 -9.40 0.89 -21.94
C GLY A 99 -9.95 1.84 -20.88
N CYS A 100 -9.20 2.02 -19.80
CA CYS A 100 -9.58 2.94 -18.74
C CYS A 100 -9.33 4.39 -19.16
N ASP A 101 -10.37 5.07 -19.62
CA ASP A 101 -10.36 6.49 -20.04
C ASP A 101 -10.28 7.49 -18.86
N ARG A 102 -10.36 6.98 -17.64
CA ARG A 102 -10.36 7.76 -16.39
C ARG A 102 -9.22 7.42 -15.45
N CYS A 103 -8.25 6.61 -15.89
CA CYS A 103 -7.13 6.19 -15.04
C CYS A 103 -6.11 7.30 -14.87
N LEU A 104 -6.09 7.92 -13.69
CA LEU A 104 -5.19 9.01 -13.38
C LEU A 104 -3.79 8.46 -13.11
N GLY A 105 -2.80 8.93 -13.87
CA GLY A 105 -1.40 8.63 -13.59
C GLY A 105 -0.95 9.17 -12.24
N ALA A 106 0.03 8.54 -11.59
CA ALA A 106 0.63 9.06 -10.38
C ALA A 106 1.23 10.46 -10.59
N VAL A 107 1.73 10.73 -11.79
CA VAL A 107 2.01 12.07 -12.28
C VAL A 107 1.22 12.36 -13.56
N THR A 108 0.73 13.59 -13.70
CA THR A 108 0.25 14.13 -14.97
C THR A 108 1.40 14.89 -15.63
N ILE A 109 1.64 14.63 -16.92
CA ILE A 109 2.68 15.29 -17.72
C ILE A 109 2.03 15.95 -18.94
N ASP A 110 2.14 17.27 -19.05
CA ASP A 110 1.68 18.04 -20.21
C ASP A 110 2.78 18.99 -20.68
N GLY A 111 3.44 18.63 -21.78
CA GLY A 111 4.64 19.34 -22.23
C GLY A 111 5.74 19.32 -21.16
N ASN A 112 6.09 20.49 -20.62
CA ASN A 112 7.09 20.65 -19.56
C ASN A 112 6.48 20.74 -18.15
N GLU A 113 5.16 20.67 -18.02
CA GLU A 113 4.48 20.73 -16.72
C GLU A 113 4.31 19.33 -16.13
N VAL A 114 4.67 19.18 -14.85
CA VAL A 114 4.52 17.92 -14.11
C VAL A 114 3.71 18.17 -12.85
N LYS A 115 2.56 17.50 -12.75
CA LYS A 115 1.70 17.53 -11.56
C LYS A 115 1.71 16.17 -10.88
N ARG A 116 1.92 16.15 -9.56
CA ARG A 116 1.82 14.93 -8.74
C ARG A 116 0.39 14.73 -8.27
N ASN A 117 -0.16 13.55 -8.55
CA ASN A 117 -1.50 13.13 -8.18
C ASN A 117 -1.47 12.27 -6.90
N PRO A 118 -2.63 11.88 -6.32
CA PRO A 118 -2.67 11.16 -5.05
C PRO A 118 -1.75 9.94 -4.97
N ALA A 119 -1.76 9.09 -6.01
CA ALA A 119 -0.93 7.88 -6.11
C ALA A 119 0.58 8.14 -5.87
N TYR A 120 1.10 9.27 -6.34
CA TYR A 120 2.49 9.65 -6.10
C TYR A 120 2.77 9.81 -4.61
N TYR A 121 1.91 10.55 -3.91
CA TYR A 121 2.08 10.78 -2.47
C TYR A 121 1.88 9.49 -1.68
N ILE A 122 0.89 8.68 -2.04
CA ILE A 122 0.62 7.38 -1.39
C ILE A 122 1.87 6.50 -1.41
N ILE A 123 2.44 6.28 -2.59
CA ILE A 123 3.63 5.43 -2.74
C ILE A 123 4.87 6.08 -2.08
N ALA A 124 5.02 7.40 -2.18
CA ALA A 124 6.16 8.12 -1.61
C ALA A 124 6.25 8.01 -0.07
N HIS A 125 5.11 7.85 0.63
CA HIS A 125 5.09 7.64 2.08
C HIS A 125 5.82 6.36 2.51
N ALA A 126 5.84 5.32 1.69
CA ALA A 126 6.55 4.07 1.99
C ALA A 126 7.87 3.94 1.22
N ALA A 127 7.85 4.12 -0.11
CA ALA A 127 8.93 3.70 -1.01
C ALA A 127 10.29 4.38 -0.76
N LYS A 128 10.28 5.59 -0.18
CA LYS A 128 11.50 6.32 0.19
C LYS A 128 12.20 5.72 1.42
N PHE A 129 11.44 5.13 2.34
CA PHE A 129 11.93 4.73 3.67
C PHE A 129 11.96 3.21 3.87
N VAL A 130 11.08 2.49 3.18
CA VAL A 130 10.99 1.02 3.20
C VAL A 130 11.62 0.48 1.92
N ARG A 131 12.94 0.37 1.91
CA ARG A 131 13.71 -0.08 0.73
C ARG A 131 13.67 -1.61 0.58
N PRO A 132 13.95 -2.15 -0.62
CA PRO A 132 14.03 -3.59 -0.84
C PRO A 132 14.89 -4.29 0.21
N GLY A 133 14.42 -5.43 0.71
CA GLY A 133 15.05 -6.16 1.83
C GLY A 133 14.54 -5.75 3.21
N SER A 134 13.71 -4.71 3.32
CA SER A 134 13.02 -4.39 4.59
C SER A 134 12.06 -5.52 4.96
N VAL A 135 11.98 -5.82 6.26
CA VAL A 135 11.08 -6.84 6.80
C VAL A 135 10.00 -6.17 7.63
N ARG A 136 8.74 -6.57 7.46
CA ARG A 136 7.66 -6.13 8.34
C ARG A 136 7.92 -6.66 9.74
N ILE A 137 7.81 -5.80 10.74
CA ILE A 137 7.85 -6.18 12.15
C ILE A 137 6.48 -5.99 12.79
N GLU A 138 6.28 -6.61 13.96
CA GLU A 138 5.04 -6.50 14.70
C GLU A 138 4.84 -5.08 15.24
N SER A 139 3.58 -4.64 15.23
CA SER A 139 3.13 -3.39 15.83
C SER A 139 1.66 -3.55 16.19
N ASN A 140 1.30 -3.03 17.36
CA ASN A 140 -0.07 -3.09 17.86
C ASN A 140 -1.01 -2.23 17.00
N LEU A 141 -2.30 -2.58 17.05
CA LEU A 141 -3.36 -1.80 16.43
C LEU A 141 -3.95 -0.83 17.44
N VAL A 142 -4.06 0.44 17.05
CA VAL A 142 -4.69 1.50 17.82
C VAL A 142 -5.90 1.99 17.03
N SER A 143 -7.04 2.13 17.71
CA SER A 143 -8.28 2.58 17.07
C SER A 143 -8.08 3.94 16.40
N GLY A 144 -8.50 4.07 15.14
CA GLY A 144 -8.33 5.29 14.34
C GLY A 144 -6.89 5.58 13.87
N LEU A 145 -5.93 4.72 14.22
CA LEU A 145 -4.52 4.85 13.85
C LEU A 145 -3.98 3.55 13.22
N PRO A 146 -4.54 3.09 12.09
CA PRO A 146 -3.94 1.98 11.35
C PRO A 146 -2.48 2.30 11.03
N ASN A 147 -1.63 1.29 11.19
CA ASN A 147 -0.19 1.47 11.05
C ASN A 147 0.50 0.18 10.58
N VAL A 148 1.70 0.32 10.02
CA VAL A 148 2.59 -0.80 9.72
C VAL A 148 4.03 -0.40 10.01
N ALA A 149 4.77 -1.32 10.64
CA ALA A 149 6.17 -1.14 10.99
C ALA A 149 7.09 -2.05 10.20
N PHE A 150 8.30 -1.56 9.89
CA PHE A 150 9.34 -2.29 9.17
C PHE A 150 10.69 -2.11 9.85
N LYS A 151 11.57 -3.12 9.70
CA LYS A 151 13.01 -3.01 9.94
C LYS A 151 13.73 -3.02 8.60
N THR A 152 14.54 -2.00 8.32
CA THR A 152 15.30 -1.89 7.07
C THR A 152 16.59 -2.72 7.13
N PRO A 153 17.20 -3.05 5.98
CA PRO A 153 18.51 -3.73 5.94
C PRO A 153 19.60 -2.98 6.70
N GLU A 154 19.54 -1.65 6.75
CA GLU A 154 20.47 -0.79 7.49
C GLU A 154 20.17 -0.70 8.99
N GLY A 155 19.24 -1.52 9.49
CA GLY A 155 18.90 -1.62 10.91
C GLY A 155 17.98 -0.50 11.43
N LYS A 156 17.46 0.37 10.56
CA LYS A 156 16.48 1.40 10.96
C LYS A 156 15.10 0.77 11.16
N LYS A 157 14.29 1.36 12.02
CA LYS A 157 12.86 1.07 12.13
C LYS A 157 12.06 2.17 11.43
N VAL A 158 11.00 1.78 10.73
CA VAL A 158 10.11 2.67 9.98
C VAL A 158 8.67 2.35 10.39
N LEU A 159 7.91 3.37 10.77
CA LEU A 159 6.47 3.26 11.04
C LEU A 159 5.73 4.16 10.04
N VAL A 160 4.82 3.56 9.27
CA VAL A 160 3.79 4.31 8.54
C VAL A 160 2.51 4.26 9.37
N VAL A 161 1.97 5.41 9.74
CA VAL A 161 0.74 5.54 10.55
C VAL A 161 -0.18 6.59 9.93
N LEU A 162 -1.47 6.28 9.87
CA LEU A 162 -2.52 7.13 9.30
C LEU A 162 -3.56 7.45 10.38
N ASN A 163 -3.98 8.70 10.50
CA ASN A 163 -5.15 9.06 11.30
C ASN A 163 -6.42 9.01 10.43
N THR A 164 -7.25 7.99 10.64
CA THR A 164 -8.53 7.83 9.91
C THR A 164 -9.71 8.52 10.58
N SER A 165 -9.51 9.15 11.74
CA SER A 165 -10.56 9.89 12.43
C SER A 165 -10.79 11.29 11.82
N THR A 166 -11.89 11.93 12.20
CA THR A 166 -12.26 13.28 11.76
C THR A 166 -11.63 14.39 12.60
N THR A 167 -10.91 14.04 13.67
CA THR A 167 -10.24 14.97 14.57
C THR A 167 -8.74 14.70 14.64
N PRO A 168 -7.92 15.66 15.11
CA PRO A 168 -6.54 15.37 15.46
C PRO A 168 -6.46 14.24 16.49
N GLN A 169 -5.43 13.39 16.38
CA GLN A 169 -5.14 12.30 17.31
C GLN A 169 -3.74 12.51 17.87
N VAL A 170 -3.62 12.49 19.20
CA VAL A 170 -2.34 12.43 19.91
C VAL A 170 -2.04 10.97 20.21
N PHE A 171 -0.84 10.52 19.93
CA PHE A 171 -0.44 9.13 20.16
C PHE A 171 1.05 9.04 20.49
N THR A 172 1.41 7.89 21.05
CA THR A 172 2.79 7.60 21.45
C THR A 172 3.30 6.41 20.66
N VAL A 173 4.47 6.58 20.04
CA VAL A 173 5.25 5.50 19.43
C VAL A 173 6.28 5.05 20.45
N GLN A 174 6.13 3.82 20.95
CA GLN A 174 7.10 3.20 21.84
C GLN A 174 7.84 2.10 21.09
N SER A 175 9.16 2.09 21.18
CA SER A 175 10.02 1.06 20.61
C SER A 175 11.20 0.82 21.54
N ASP A 176 11.27 -0.37 22.14
CA ASP A 176 12.24 -0.71 23.18
C ASP A 176 12.22 0.32 24.33
N LYS A 177 13.33 1.05 24.53
CA LYS A 177 13.48 2.11 25.55
C LYS A 177 13.16 3.51 25.01
N SER A 178 12.84 3.64 23.72
CA SER A 178 12.58 4.91 23.06
C SER A 178 11.09 5.19 22.98
N THR A 179 10.72 6.43 23.28
CA THR A 179 9.32 6.90 23.26
C THR A 179 9.24 8.23 22.53
N LEU A 180 8.28 8.34 21.61
CA LEU A 180 7.95 9.58 20.91
C LEU A 180 6.46 9.85 21.06
N SER A 181 6.08 10.94 21.72
CA SER A 181 4.71 11.46 21.71
C SER A 181 4.54 12.48 20.60
N THR A 182 3.54 12.29 19.74
CA THR A 182 3.28 13.15 18.58
C THR A 182 1.77 13.22 18.29
N ASN A 183 1.39 13.96 17.26
CA ASN A 183 0.01 14.04 16.81
C ASN A 183 -0.11 14.02 15.27
N LEU A 184 -1.27 13.60 14.79
CA LEU A 184 -1.67 13.68 13.39
C LEU A 184 -3.00 14.39 13.25
N ARG A 185 -3.09 15.33 12.31
CA ARG A 185 -4.38 15.90 11.87
C ARG A 185 -5.28 14.83 11.25
N ALA A 186 -6.57 15.09 11.22
CA ALA A 186 -7.55 14.22 10.56
C ALA A 186 -7.15 13.92 9.10
N GLY A 187 -7.13 12.64 8.73
CA GLY A 187 -6.77 12.18 7.38
C GLY A 187 -5.27 12.28 7.02
N ALA A 188 -4.42 12.70 7.95
CA ALA A 188 -2.98 12.79 7.72
C ALA A 188 -2.28 11.46 8.02
N ALA A 189 -1.21 11.16 7.27
CA ALA A 189 -0.29 10.08 7.57
C ALA A 189 1.11 10.63 7.88
N ALA A 190 1.86 9.89 8.68
CA ALA A 190 3.28 10.12 8.93
C ALA A 190 4.08 8.86 8.64
N THR A 191 5.32 9.07 8.18
CA THR A 191 6.34 8.04 8.12
C THR A 191 7.45 8.42 9.09
N ILE A 192 7.53 7.70 10.20
CA ILE A 192 8.47 7.96 11.29
C ILE A 192 9.63 6.97 11.15
N VAL A 193 10.86 7.46 11.19
CA VAL A 193 12.08 6.67 10.99
C VAL A 193 13.04 6.89 12.14
N TRP A 194 13.54 5.81 12.74
CA TRP A 194 14.49 5.87 13.85
C TRP A 194 15.46 4.68 13.84
N LYS A 195 16.44 4.70 14.74
CA LYS A 195 17.34 3.57 15.01
C LYS A 195 16.97 2.95 16.35
#